data_AF-A0A2A4SGR5-F1
#
_entry.id   AF-A0A2A4SGR5-F1
#
_cell.length_a   1.000
_cell.length_b   1.000
_cell.length_c   1.000
_cell.angle_alpha   90.00
_cell.angle_beta   90.00
_cell.angle_gamma   90.00
#
_symmetry.space_group_name_H-M   'P 1'
#
loop_
_entity.id
_entity.type
_entity.pdbx_description
1 polymer ?
#
loop_
_entity_poly.entity_id
_entity_poly.type
_entity_poly.pdbx_seq_one_letter_code
_entity_poly.pdbx_strand_id
1 'polypeptide(L)'
;MEDEVFVQRIQEKIEKLTEGRIDLEIDHEDGSQLRVEFEREVPLVVLGANIFEFSGFARMCVEYAVESIRKQRPIEMLEFHLLLARN
;
A
#
# COMPACT_ATOMS: atom_id res chain seq x y z
N MET A 1 2.60 -19.31 -4.46
CA MET A 1 1.19 -19.54 -4.87
C MET A 1 0.19 -18.80 -3.98
N GLU A 2 0.05 -19.10 -2.68
CA GLU A 2 -0.91 -18.35 -1.83
C GLU A 2 -0.52 -16.88 -1.68
N ASP A 3 0.77 -16.59 -1.44
CA ASP A 3 1.29 -15.23 -1.28
C ASP A 3 1.14 -14.40 -2.57
N GLU A 4 1.42 -14.99 -3.74
CA GLU A 4 1.27 -14.30 -5.04
C GLU A 4 -0.19 -13.91 -5.30
N VAL A 5 -1.14 -14.81 -5.00
CA VAL A 5 -2.58 -14.53 -5.13
C VAL A 5 -3.00 -13.45 -4.12
N PHE A 6 -2.43 -13.45 -2.92
CA PHE A 6 -2.68 -12.42 -1.92
C PHE A 6 -2.17 -11.05 -2.36
N VAL A 7 -0.94 -10.97 -2.86
CA VAL A 7 -0.33 -9.75 -3.41
C VAL A 7 -1.16 -9.22 -4.57
N GLN A 8 -1.56 -10.09 -5.50
CA GLN A 8 -2.42 -9.71 -6.62
C GLN A 8 -3.75 -9.10 -6.15
N ARG A 9 -4.40 -9.70 -5.14
CA ARG A 9 -5.64 -9.14 -4.56
C ARG A 9 -5.45 -7.79 -3.90
N ILE A 10 -4.29 -7.55 -3.26
CA ILE A 10 -3.95 -6.24 -2.69
C ILE A 10 -3.81 -5.22 -3.81
N GLN A 11 -3.08 -5.56 -4.87
CA GLN A 11 -2.90 -4.69 -6.04
C GLN A 11 -4.25 -4.32 -6.66
N GLU A 12 -5.06 -5.32 -7.03
CA GLU A 12 -6.40 -5.12 -7.61
C GLU A 12 -7.30 -4.25 -6.73
N LYS A 13 -7.22 -4.42 -5.40
CA LYS A 13 -7.98 -3.62 -4.45
C LYS A 13 -7.55 -2.16 -4.45
N ILE A 14 -6.24 -1.88 -4.46
CA ILE A 14 -5.72 -0.51 -4.52
C ILE A 14 -6.15 0.12 -5.84
N GLU A 15 -5.90 -0.55 -6.98
CA GLU A 15 -6.25 -0.05 -8.31
C GLU A 15 -7.74 0.29 -8.43
N LYS A 16 -8.60 -0.57 -7.89
CA LYS A 16 -10.05 -0.33 -7.86
C LYS A 16 -10.45 0.88 -7.01
N LEU A 17 -9.77 1.11 -5.89
CA LEU A 17 -10.09 2.22 -4.98
C LEU A 17 -9.51 3.56 -5.42
N THR A 18 -8.49 3.54 -6.29
CA THR A 18 -7.82 4.72 -6.85
C THR A 18 -8.21 5.00 -8.30
N GLU A 19 -8.98 4.12 -8.94
CA GLU A 19 -9.37 4.20 -10.37
C GLU A 19 -8.16 4.36 -11.30
N GLY A 20 -7.04 3.70 -10.97
CA GLY A 20 -5.76 3.85 -11.67
C GLY A 20 -4.87 2.63 -11.51
N ARG A 21 -3.91 2.47 -12.42
CA ARG A 21 -2.93 1.37 -12.35
C ARG A 21 -1.86 1.65 -11.32
N ILE A 22 -1.36 0.59 -10.70
CA ILE A 22 -0.18 0.64 -9.82
C ILE A 22 0.73 -0.56 -10.09
N ASP A 23 2.02 -0.38 -9.80
CA ASP A 23 2.93 -1.49 -9.59
C ASP A 23 3.00 -1.79 -8.09
N LEU A 24 3.14 -3.07 -7.73
CA LEU A 24 3.24 -3.52 -6.34
C LEU A 24 4.48 -4.41 -6.17
N GLU A 25 5.37 -4.01 -5.28
CA GLU A 25 6.57 -4.76 -4.90
C GLU A 25 6.54 -5.12 -3.42
N ILE A 26 7.06 -6.30 -3.09
CA ILE A 26 7.20 -6.76 -1.72
C ILE A 26 8.66 -6.67 -1.27
N ASP A 27 8.89 -5.91 -0.21
CA ASP A 27 10.17 -5.81 0.46
C ASP A 27 10.31 -6.96 1.47
N HIS A 28 11.21 -7.89 1.17
CA HIS A 28 11.52 -9.03 2.03
C HIS A 28 12.66 -8.75 3.01
N GLU A 29 13.35 -7.62 2.87
CA GLU A 29 14.45 -7.22 3.77
C GLU A 29 13.92 -6.39 4.95
N ASP A 30 13.01 -5.45 4.68
CA ASP A 30 12.26 -4.71 5.70
C ASP A 30 10.79 -5.15 5.73
N GLY A 31 10.47 -6.05 6.65
CA GLY A 31 9.11 -6.56 6.83
C GLY A 31 8.09 -5.47 7.15
N SER A 32 8.50 -4.32 7.69
CA SER A 32 7.62 -3.20 8.06
C SER A 32 7.51 -2.10 7.02
N GLN A 33 8.16 -2.29 5.85
CA GLN A 33 8.22 -1.29 4.79
C GLN A 33 6.82 -0.85 4.34
N LEU A 34 6.69 0.45 4.11
CA LEU A 34 5.48 1.06 3.54
C LEU A 34 5.85 2.35 2.81
N ARG A 35 5.81 2.32 1.48
CA ARG A 35 6.21 3.46 0.64
C ARG A 35 5.41 3.51 -0.66
N VAL A 36 5.17 4.71 -1.16
CA VAL A 36 4.64 4.92 -2.52
C VAL A 36 5.55 5.87 -3.28
N GLU A 37 6.02 5.46 -4.45
CA GLU A 37 6.83 6.28 -5.34
C GLU A 37 5.97 6.84 -6.48
N PHE A 38 6.13 8.15 -6.73
CA PHE A 38 5.40 8.88 -7.79
C PHE A 38 6.33 9.37 -8.92
N GLU A 39 7.65 9.18 -8.81
CA GLU A 39 8.63 9.62 -9.82
C GLU A 39 8.73 8.65 -11.01
N ARG A 40 7.58 8.18 -11.49
CA ARG A 40 7.42 7.20 -12.57
C ARG A 40 6.02 7.31 -13.18
N GLU A 41 5.83 6.76 -14.38
CA GLU A 41 4.55 6.84 -15.12
C GLU A 41 3.39 6.15 -14.37
N VAL A 42 3.67 5.00 -13.75
CA VAL A 42 2.73 4.23 -12.93
C VAL A 42 3.25 4.24 -11.49
N PRO A 43 2.48 4.70 -10.49
CA PRO A 43 2.93 4.71 -9.10
C PRO A 43 3.37 3.32 -8.63
N LEU A 44 4.49 3.26 -7.89
CA LEU A 44 4.98 2.03 -7.29
C LEU A 44 4.64 2.01 -5.81
N VAL A 45 3.91 0.99 -5.38
CA VAL A 45 3.66 0.70 -3.97
C VAL A 45 4.65 -0.37 -3.52
N VAL A 46 5.41 -0.08 -2.46
CA VAL A 46 6.35 -1.04 -1.83
C VAL A 46 5.84 -1.37 -0.44
N LEU A 47 5.56 -2.65 -0.19
CA LEU A 47 5.03 -3.16 1.08
C LEU A 47 5.98 -4.19 1.67
N GLY A 48 6.18 -4.17 2.98
CA GLY A 48 7.00 -5.16 3.67
C GLY A 48 6.30 -6.51 3.82
N ALA A 49 7.10 -7.59 3.91
CA ALA A 49 6.60 -8.96 4.02
C ALA A 49 5.68 -9.24 5.24
N ASN A 50 5.60 -8.34 6.23
CA ASN A 50 4.66 -8.47 7.35
C ASN A 50 3.19 -8.49 6.92
N ILE A 51 2.87 -8.09 5.67
CA ILE A 51 1.51 -8.19 5.13
C ILE A 51 0.98 -9.63 5.10
N PHE A 52 1.88 -10.63 5.02
CA PHE A 52 1.51 -12.05 4.99
C PHE A 52 1.18 -12.59 6.38
N GLU A 53 1.80 -12.02 7.42
CA GLU A 53 1.65 -12.49 8.80
C GLU A 53 0.59 -11.70 9.58
N PHE A 54 0.44 -10.41 9.28
CA PHE A 54 -0.39 -9.49 10.06
C PHE A 54 -1.45 -8.82 9.19
N SER A 55 -2.69 -9.34 9.27
CA SER A 55 -3.84 -8.82 8.51
C SER A 55 -4.13 -7.34 8.80
N GLY A 56 -3.88 -6.87 10.02
CA GLY A 56 -3.99 -5.46 10.39
C GLY A 56 -3.00 -4.58 9.64
N PHE A 57 -1.75 -5.04 9.48
CA PHE A 57 -0.73 -4.34 8.72
C PHE A 57 -1.07 -4.31 7.23
N ALA A 58 -1.54 -5.43 6.65
CA ALA A 58 -1.98 -5.47 5.26
C ALA A 58 -3.13 -4.48 4.98
N ARG A 59 -4.12 -4.39 5.88
CA ARG A 59 -5.20 -3.40 5.77
C ARG A 59 -4.66 -1.98 5.81
N MET A 60 -3.78 -1.70 6.77
CA MET A 60 -3.15 -0.39 6.95
C MET A 60 -2.38 0.03 5.69
N CYS A 61 -1.60 -0.89 5.10
CA CYS A 61 -0.85 -0.66 3.86
C CYS A 61 -1.76 -0.26 2.69
N VAL A 62 -2.89 -0.95 2.53
CA VAL A 62 -3.88 -0.61 1.49
C VAL A 62 -4.44 0.79 1.71
N GLU A 63 -4.85 1.13 2.94
CA GLU A 63 -5.41 2.44 3.25
C GLU A 63 -4.39 3.56 3.01
N TYR A 64 -3.13 3.35 3.43
CA TYR A 64 -2.03 4.27 3.18
C TYR A 64 -1.78 4.49 1.69
N ALA A 65 -1.69 3.41 0.92
CA ALA A 65 -1.43 3.47 -0.52
C ALA A 65 -2.54 4.22 -1.25
N VAL A 66 -3.80 3.88 -0.98
CA VAL A 66 -4.98 4.53 -1.59
C VAL A 66 -4.98 6.03 -1.32
N GLU A 67 -4.78 6.43 -0.07
CA GLU A 67 -4.82 7.84 0.29
C GLU A 67 -3.61 8.60 -0.28
N SER A 68 -2.42 7.99 -0.32
CA SER A 68 -1.24 8.59 -0.95
C SER A 68 -1.46 8.82 -2.45
N ILE A 69 -2.04 7.83 -3.14
CA ILE A 69 -2.35 7.92 -4.57
C ILE A 69 -3.41 9.00 -4.84
N ARG A 70 -4.47 9.05 -4.04
CA ARG A 70 -5.51 10.10 -4.16
C ARG A 70 -4.96 11.50 -3.99
N LYS A 71 -3.95 11.67 -3.13
CA LYS A 71 -3.29 12.97 -2.89
C LYS A 71 -2.11 13.24 -3.82
N GLN A 72 -1.73 12.28 -4.67
CA GLN A 72 -0.57 12.35 -5.57
C GLN A 72 0.73 12.69 -4.82
N ARG A 73 0.86 12.23 -3.58
CA ARG A 73 2.06 12.37 -2.77
C ARG A 73 2.09 11.33 -1.65
N PRO A 74 3.27 10.95 -1.15
CA PRO A 74 3.36 10.16 0.06
C PRO A 74 2.68 10.89 1.22
N ILE A 75 1.87 10.16 1.97
CA ILE A 75 1.30 10.66 3.21
C ILE A 75 2.32 10.49 4.33
N GLU A 76 2.44 11.49 5.19
CA GLU A 76 3.29 11.37 6.37
C GLU A 76 2.61 10.49 7.43
N MET A 77 3.40 9.76 8.22
CA MET A 77 2.88 8.84 9.22
C MET A 77 1.90 9.52 10.20
N LEU A 78 2.13 10.78 10.58
CA LEU A 78 1.22 11.54 11.43
C LEU A 78 -0.11 11.86 10.74
N GLU A 79 -0.08 12.26 9.47
CA GLU A 79 -1.27 12.51 8.65
C GLU A 79 -2.09 11.23 8.49
N PHE A 80 -1.45 10.08 8.37
CA PHE A 80 -2.10 8.78 8.30
C PHE A 80 -2.77 8.36 9.62
N HIS A 81 -2.12 8.58 10.79
CA HIS A 81 -2.76 8.33 12.09
C HIS A 81 -4.03 9.15 12.30
N LEU A 82 -4.04 10.40 11.83
CA LEU A 82 -5.23 11.26 11.89
C LEU A 82 -6.36 10.77 10.96
N LEU A 83 -6.04 10.13 9.84
CA LEU A 83 -7.03 9.52 8.96
C LEU A 83 -7.65 8.27 9.59
N LEU A 84 -6.84 7.42 10.23
CA LEU A 84 -7.31 6.22 10.92
C LEU A 84 -8.25 6.54 12.08
N ALA A 85 -7.99 7.62 12.82
CA ALA A 85 -8.83 8.03 13.95
C ALA A 85 -10.23 8.55 13.56
N ARG A 86 -10.50 8.75 12.26
CA ARG A 86 -11.78 9.27 11.74
C ARG A 86 -12.73 8.19 11.21
N ASN A 87 -12.27 6.94 11.10
CA ASN A 87 -13.05 5.78 10.65
C ASN A 87 -13.29 4.79 11.79
#